data_AF-A0A3B9XI77-F1
#
_entry.id   AF-A0A3B9XI77-F1
#
_cell.length_a   1.000
_cell.length_b   1.000
_cell.length_c   1.000
_cell.angle_alpha   90.00
_cell.angle_beta   90.00
_cell.angle_gamma   90.00
#
_symmetry.space_group_name_H-M   'P 1'
#
loop_
_entity.id
_entity.type
_entity.pdbx_description
1 polymer ?
#
loop_
_entity_poly.entity_id
_entity_poly.type
_entity_poly.pdbx_seq_one_letter_code
_entity_poly.pdbx_strand_id
1 'polypeptide(L)'
;MDIFLAVGIYVLWTRLKRPPQDDPRLSRGLQLLQSKITVLEDLSDRTDVQVKQLAGLLDQKTRVIQDKIVEADRHNYQIHESMQKSLEVAEIFQDKIPHEEILERQKTIRYVKAARMANSGASVDEISAQVDLPREQLELIAKVNRDQLMFDEEALPEWAKKTVPETAPQKATTSSSKYSNFVEDEIPRESLETLDQLSQKFKEACKEFDDSHVEEPPKYRTEPSKTTEALRRAAEGFGKKLADSASHLLEPKKEEIKRMEEPKKAPKNQIQKVQFPKI
;
A
#
# COMPACT_ATOMS: atom_id res chain seq x y z
N MET A 1 71.05 53.35 68.99
CA MET A 1 70.02 52.31 69.26
C MET A 1 68.79 52.50 68.39
N ASP A 2 68.41 53.75 68.09
CA ASP A 2 67.17 54.07 67.35
C ASP A 2 67.14 53.54 65.91
N ILE A 3 68.29 53.46 65.23
CA ILE A 3 68.38 52.91 63.86
C ILE A 3 68.04 51.41 63.83
N PHE A 4 68.49 50.64 64.81
CA PHE A 4 68.17 49.21 64.89
C PHE A 4 66.69 48.96 65.19
N LEU A 5 66.08 49.86 65.97
CA LEU A 5 64.66 49.79 66.31
C LEU A 5 63.79 50.14 65.10
N ALA A 6 64.18 51.15 64.32
CA ALA A 6 63.53 51.51 63.06
C ALA A 6 63.63 50.38 62.01
N VAL A 7 64.80 49.75 61.87
CA VAL A 7 64.99 48.60 60.96
C VAL A 7 64.17 47.39 61.44
N GLY A 8 64.11 47.13 62.75
CA GLY A 8 63.29 46.07 63.32
C GLY A 8 61.79 46.26 63.03
N ILE A 9 61.28 47.48 63.20
CA ILE A 9 59.88 47.82 62.89
C ILE A 9 59.62 47.71 61.38
N TYR A 10 60.56 48.14 60.54
CA TYR A 10 60.42 48.03 59.09
C TYR A 10 60.37 46.57 58.60
N VAL A 11 61.20 45.69 59.18
CA VAL A 11 61.17 44.24 58.89
C VAL A 11 59.86 43.61 59.38
N LEU A 12 59.36 44.02 60.55
CA LEU A 12 58.10 43.52 61.08
C LEU A 12 56.90 43.99 60.22
N TRP A 13 56.93 45.25 59.76
CA TRP A 13 55.86 45.81 58.92
C TRP A 13 55.85 45.21 57.53
N THR A 14 57.02 44.98 56.92
CA THR A 14 57.13 44.30 55.63
C THR A 14 56.74 42.82 55.73
N ARG A 15 56.94 42.17 56.88
CA ARG A 15 56.49 40.79 57.11
C ARG A 15 54.98 40.70 57.36
N LEU A 16 54.38 41.69 58.02
CA LEU A 16 52.95 41.75 58.30
C LEU A 16 52.12 42.19 57.08
N LYS A 17 52.70 42.97 56.16
CA LYS A 17 52.08 43.36 54.89
C LYS A 17 52.18 42.30 53.79
N ARG A 18 52.84 41.16 54.02
CA ARG A 18 52.75 40.06 53.05
C ARG A 18 51.31 39.55 53.09
N PRO A 19 50.52 39.70 52.01
CA PRO A 19 49.18 39.14 51.98
C PRO A 19 49.30 37.65 52.30
N PRO A 20 48.39 37.09 53.11
CA PRO A 20 48.40 35.65 53.38
C PRO A 20 48.50 34.95 52.02
N GLN A 21 49.54 34.14 51.82
CA GLN A 21 49.71 33.38 50.60
C GLN A 21 48.49 32.47 50.50
N ASP A 22 47.52 32.86 49.69
CA ASP A 22 46.33 32.06 49.41
C ASP A 22 46.80 30.67 49.00
N ASP A 23 46.32 29.67 49.72
CA ASP A 23 46.77 28.30 49.56
C ASP A 23 46.63 27.92 48.07
N PRO A 24 47.72 27.52 47.38
CA PRO A 24 47.70 27.30 45.93
C PRO A 24 46.69 26.21 45.51
N ARG A 25 46.25 25.38 46.46
CA ARG A 25 45.19 24.39 46.30
C ARG A 25 43.79 25.02 46.21
N LEU A 26 43.51 26.05 47.00
CA LEU A 26 42.23 26.77 46.99
C LEU A 26 42.08 27.57 45.69
N SER A 27 43.15 28.26 45.28
CA SER A 27 43.16 29.02 44.02
C SER A 27 42.95 28.12 42.79
N ARG A 28 43.61 26.95 42.74
CA ARG A 28 43.37 25.96 41.67
C ARG A 28 41.97 25.36 41.73
N GLY A 29 41.43 25.11 42.93
CA GLY A 29 40.06 24.63 43.11
C GLY A 29 39.02 25.63 42.59
N LEU A 30 39.20 26.92 42.89
CA LEU A 30 38.35 28.00 42.42
C LEU A 30 38.43 28.17 40.89
N GLN A 31 39.63 28.11 40.31
CA GLN A 31 39.83 28.17 38.86
C GLN A 31 39.14 27.00 38.14
N LEU A 32 39.16 25.80 38.72
CA LEU A 32 38.51 24.61 38.14
C LEU A 32 36.98 24.71 38.23
N LEU A 33 36.45 25.32 39.29
CA LEU A 33 35.02 25.61 39.37
C LEU A 33 34.59 26.68 38.37
N GLN A 34 35.37 27.76 38.23
CA GLN A 34 35.07 28.80 37.24
C GLN A 34 35.10 28.24 35.81
N SER A 35 36.08 27.40 35.47
CA SER A 35 36.12 26.75 34.16
C SER A 35 34.94 25.79 33.96
N LYS A 36 34.53 25.05 35.00
CA LYS A 36 33.34 24.20 34.95
C LYS A 36 32.04 24.99 34.79
N ILE A 37 31.91 26.12 35.48
CA ILE A 37 30.75 27.01 35.33
C ILE A 37 30.68 27.52 33.89
N THR A 38 31.81 28.00 33.35
CA THR A 38 31.87 28.50 31.95
C THR A 38 31.51 27.41 30.94
N VAL A 39 31.97 26.17 31.14
CA VAL A 39 31.64 25.05 30.26
C VAL A 39 30.18 24.62 30.41
N LEU A 40 29.63 24.64 31.62
CA LEU A 40 28.21 24.32 31.84
C LEU A 40 27.30 25.41 31.25
N GLU A 41 27.71 26.67 31.32
CA GLU A 41 27.02 27.80 30.72
C GLU A 41 27.01 27.66 29.18
N ASP A 42 28.15 27.39 28.55
CA ASP A 42 28.22 27.15 27.09
C ASP A 42 27.39 25.94 26.64
N LEU A 43 27.43 24.84 27.41
CA LEU A 43 26.61 23.66 27.12
C LEU A 43 25.11 23.95 27.32
N SER A 44 24.75 24.76 28.32
CA SER A 44 23.37 25.21 28.55
C SER A 44 22.88 26.05 27.39
N ASP A 45 23.64 27.07 26.99
CA ASP A 45 23.30 27.96 25.88
C ASP A 45 23.14 27.17 24.56
N ARG A 46 24.05 26.24 24.29
CA ARG A 46 23.98 25.38 23.11
C ARG A 46 22.76 24.46 23.14
N THR A 47 22.43 23.92 24.31
CA THR A 47 21.23 23.08 24.48
C THR A 47 19.96 23.90 24.25
N ASP A 48 19.90 25.11 24.78
CA ASP A 48 18.76 26.01 24.57
C ASP A 48 18.56 26.38 23.10
N VAL A 49 19.65 26.62 22.37
CA VAL A 49 19.59 26.85 20.91
C VAL A 49 19.07 25.61 20.19
N GLN A 50 19.57 24.42 20.54
CA GLN A 50 19.12 23.16 19.91
C GLN A 50 17.65 22.85 20.21
N VAL A 51 17.20 23.09 21.44
CA VAL A 51 15.78 22.90 21.82
C VAL A 51 14.89 23.86 21.05
N LYS A 52 15.30 25.12 20.87
CA LYS A 52 14.56 26.09 20.04
C LYS A 52 14.49 25.67 18.57
N GLN A 53 15.61 25.18 18.01
CA GLN A 53 15.64 24.67 16.64
C GLN A 53 14.74 23.44 16.47
N LEU A 54 14.79 22.51 17.41
CA LEU A 54 13.97 21.30 17.40
C LEU A 54 12.49 21.63 17.53
N ALA A 55 12.13 22.56 18.41
CA ALA A 55 10.76 23.07 18.53
C ALA A 55 10.27 23.69 17.21
N GLY A 56 11.09 24.52 16.56
CA GLY A 56 10.75 25.11 15.26
C GLY A 56 10.56 24.07 14.15
N LEU A 57 11.43 23.05 14.09
CA LEU A 57 11.29 21.96 13.14
C LEU A 57 10.03 21.13 13.41
N LEU A 58 9.70 20.88 14.67
CA LEU A 58 8.49 20.17 15.07
C LEU A 58 7.23 20.93 14.64
N ASP A 59 7.19 22.25 14.85
CA ASP A 59 6.08 23.09 14.40
C ASP A 59 5.93 23.06 12.87
N GLN A 60 7.05 23.14 12.14
CA GLN A 60 7.05 23.04 10.68
C GLN A 60 6.53 21.68 10.21
N LYS A 61 6.98 20.58 10.82
CA LYS A 61 6.52 19.22 10.47
C LYS A 61 5.06 19.00 10.82
N THR A 62 4.59 19.57 11.93
CA THR A 62 3.17 19.53 12.32
C THR A 62 2.29 20.18 11.26
N ARG A 63 2.70 21.35 10.74
CA ARG A 63 1.98 22.02 9.65
C ARG A 63 1.93 21.18 8.38
N VAL A 64 3.07 20.60 7.96
CA VAL A 64 3.12 19.73 6.78
C VAL A 64 2.20 18.51 6.93
N ILE A 65 2.17 17.89 8.12
CA ILE A 65 1.27 16.76 8.40
C ILE A 65 -0.19 17.21 8.33
N GLN A 66 -0.52 18.37 8.90
CA GLN A 66 -1.87 18.92 8.86
C GLN A 66 -2.33 19.19 7.41
N ASP A 67 -1.47 19.77 6.57
CA ASP A 67 -1.77 20.00 5.15
C ASP A 67 -2.00 18.67 4.41
N LYS A 68 -1.20 17.64 4.69
CA LYS A 68 -1.35 16.31 4.09
C LYS A 68 -2.62 15.60 4.53
N ILE A 69 -3.08 15.81 5.78
CA ILE A 69 -4.37 15.30 6.25
C ILE A 69 -5.50 15.93 5.44
N VAL A 70 -5.50 17.26 5.28
CA VAL A 70 -6.53 17.97 4.50
C VAL A 70 -6.54 17.53 3.03
N GLU A 71 -5.36 17.32 2.44
CA GLU A 71 -5.22 16.79 1.07
C GLU A 71 -5.78 15.37 0.94
N ALA A 72 -5.48 14.48 1.90
CA ALA A 72 -6.02 13.13 1.93
C ALA A 72 -7.55 13.10 2.08
N ASP A 73 -8.11 13.98 2.91
CA ASP A 73 -9.56 14.11 3.07
C ASP A 73 -10.24 14.56 1.78
N ARG A 74 -9.62 15.47 1.03
CA ARG A 74 -10.10 15.88 -0.30
C ARG A 74 -10.12 14.71 -1.29
N HIS A 75 -9.07 13.89 -1.30
CA HIS A 75 -9.03 12.70 -2.16
C HIS A 75 -10.07 11.66 -1.75
N ASN A 76 -10.25 11.41 -0.46
CA ASN A 76 -11.29 10.53 0.04
C ASN A 76 -12.67 10.98 -0.42
N TYR A 77 -12.96 12.30 -0.33
CA TYR A 77 -14.22 12.85 -0.81
C TYR A 77 -14.43 12.62 -2.32
N GLN A 78 -13.41 12.85 -3.14
CA GLN A 78 -13.47 12.60 -4.59
C GLN A 78 -13.70 11.12 -4.92
N ILE A 79 -13.04 10.22 -4.19
CA ILE A 79 -13.24 8.77 -4.34
C ILE A 79 -14.69 8.41 -4.01
N HIS A 80 -15.22 8.90 -2.89
CA HIS A 80 -16.60 8.65 -2.49
C HIS A 80 -17.59 9.15 -3.54
N GLU A 81 -17.38 10.34 -4.09
CA GLU A 81 -18.22 10.90 -5.16
C GLU A 81 -18.16 10.04 -6.44
N SER A 82 -16.96 9.63 -6.86
CA SER A 82 -16.78 8.77 -8.05
C SER A 82 -17.39 7.38 -7.87
N MET A 83 -17.31 6.83 -6.66
CA MET A 83 -17.90 5.55 -6.30
C MET A 83 -19.41 5.62 -6.33
N GLN A 84 -20.00 6.70 -5.80
CA GLN A 84 -21.44 6.92 -5.83
C GLN A 84 -21.96 7.00 -7.28
N LYS A 85 -21.30 7.79 -8.13
CA LYS A 85 -21.64 7.87 -9.57
C LYS A 85 -21.53 6.50 -10.25
N SER A 86 -20.50 5.72 -9.91
CA SER A 86 -20.30 4.38 -10.47
C SER A 86 -21.39 3.41 -10.03
N LEU A 87 -21.87 3.51 -8.78
CA LEU A 87 -23.00 2.73 -8.28
C LEU A 87 -24.29 3.08 -8.99
N GLU A 88 -24.58 4.37 -9.18
CA GLU A 88 -25.76 4.83 -9.94
C GLU A 88 -25.73 4.32 -11.38
N VAL A 89 -24.56 4.40 -12.03
CA VAL A 89 -24.38 3.85 -13.38
C VAL A 89 -24.57 2.34 -13.38
N ALA A 90 -24.03 1.61 -12.39
CA ALA A 90 -24.21 0.17 -12.27
C ALA A 90 -25.68 -0.22 -12.06
N GLU A 91 -26.43 0.53 -11.25
CA GLU A 91 -27.87 0.34 -11.05
C GLU A 91 -28.64 0.52 -12.37
N ILE A 92 -28.34 1.60 -13.11
CA ILE A 92 -28.92 1.84 -14.44
C ILE A 92 -28.62 0.68 -15.41
N PHE A 93 -27.41 0.12 -15.36
CA PHE A 93 -27.02 -1.00 -16.22
C PHE A 93 -27.65 -2.32 -15.79
N GLN A 94 -27.84 -2.57 -14.50
CA GLN A 94 -28.59 -3.75 -14.03
C GLN A 94 -30.04 -3.70 -14.50
N ASP A 95 -30.66 -2.52 -14.46
CA ASP A 95 -32.06 -2.35 -14.87
C ASP A 95 -32.25 -2.37 -16.40
N LYS A 96 -31.29 -1.83 -17.16
CA LYS A 96 -31.41 -1.69 -18.62
C LYS A 96 -30.86 -2.87 -19.42
N ILE A 97 -30.11 -3.80 -18.80
CA ILE A 97 -29.65 -4.99 -19.51
C ILE A 97 -30.73 -6.07 -19.36
N PRO A 98 -31.49 -6.40 -20.42
CA PRO A 98 -32.43 -7.51 -20.38
C PRO A 98 -31.63 -8.82 -20.25
N HIS A 99 -31.43 -9.26 -19.01
CA HIS A 99 -30.68 -10.47 -18.69
C HIS A 99 -31.27 -11.72 -19.35
N GLU A 100 -32.60 -11.74 -19.50
CA GLU A 100 -33.32 -12.79 -20.24
C GLU A 100 -32.91 -12.83 -21.71
N GLU A 101 -32.85 -11.66 -22.38
CA GLU A 101 -32.49 -11.58 -23.79
C GLU A 101 -31.02 -11.99 -24.03
N ILE A 102 -30.11 -11.63 -23.12
CA ILE A 102 -28.71 -12.09 -23.21
C ILE A 102 -28.63 -13.60 -23.05
N LEU A 103 -29.38 -14.17 -22.11
CA LEU A 103 -29.39 -15.61 -21.85
C LEU A 103 -29.98 -16.39 -23.03
N GLU A 104 -31.03 -15.86 -23.66
CA GLU A 104 -31.58 -16.37 -24.91
C GLU A 104 -30.57 -16.28 -26.06
N ARG A 105 -29.89 -15.13 -26.23
CA ARG A 105 -28.83 -14.96 -27.24
C ARG A 105 -27.68 -15.95 -27.04
N GLN A 106 -27.27 -16.20 -25.79
CA GLN A 106 -26.24 -17.20 -25.49
C GLN A 106 -26.69 -18.63 -25.84
N LYS A 107 -27.93 -19.00 -25.52
CA LYS A 107 -28.51 -20.29 -25.95
C LYS A 107 -28.53 -20.39 -27.48
N THR A 108 -28.98 -19.35 -28.17
CA THR A 108 -28.99 -19.31 -29.64
C THR A 108 -27.59 -19.42 -30.24
N ILE A 109 -26.56 -18.81 -29.65
CA ILE A 109 -25.17 -19.00 -30.09
C ILE A 109 -24.74 -20.46 -29.97
N ARG A 110 -25.09 -21.14 -28.86
CA ARG A 110 -24.79 -22.57 -28.70
C ARG A 110 -25.48 -23.40 -29.78
N TYR A 111 -26.75 -23.11 -30.08
CA TYR A 111 -27.49 -23.79 -31.15
C TYR A 111 -26.88 -23.53 -32.53
N VAL A 112 -26.49 -22.30 -32.83
CA VAL A 112 -25.83 -21.93 -34.10
C VAL A 112 -24.46 -22.60 -34.21
N LYS A 113 -23.68 -22.64 -33.12
CA LYS A 113 -22.38 -23.31 -33.05
C LYS A 113 -22.52 -24.82 -33.28
N ALA A 114 -23.50 -25.45 -32.64
CA ALA A 114 -23.84 -26.85 -32.85
C ALA A 114 -24.29 -27.13 -34.29
N ALA A 115 -25.13 -26.26 -34.86
CA ALA A 115 -25.58 -26.34 -36.24
C ALA A 115 -24.41 -26.24 -37.23
N ARG A 116 -23.47 -25.31 -36.99
CA ARG A 116 -22.25 -25.16 -37.80
C ARG A 116 -21.38 -26.42 -37.75
N MET A 117 -21.15 -26.98 -36.56
CA MET A 117 -20.37 -28.22 -36.43
C MET A 117 -21.06 -29.41 -37.09
N ALA A 118 -22.37 -29.54 -36.91
CA ALA A 118 -23.16 -30.58 -37.58
C ALA A 118 -23.10 -30.46 -39.10
N ASN A 119 -23.15 -29.24 -39.63
CA ASN A 119 -23.02 -28.97 -41.06
C ASN A 119 -21.61 -29.33 -41.60
N SER A 120 -20.56 -29.12 -40.79
CA SER A 120 -19.20 -29.59 -41.11
C SER A 120 -19.01 -31.11 -41.04
N GLY A 121 -20.04 -31.87 -40.64
CA GLY A 121 -20.00 -33.33 -40.57
C GLY A 121 -19.53 -33.91 -39.23
N ALA A 122 -19.39 -33.09 -38.18
CA ALA A 122 -18.99 -33.57 -36.86
C ALA A 122 -20.01 -34.57 -36.27
N SER A 123 -19.53 -35.51 -35.47
CA SER A 123 -20.40 -36.48 -34.77
C SER A 123 -21.09 -35.84 -33.56
N VAL A 124 -22.22 -36.40 -33.14
CA VAL A 124 -22.99 -35.87 -31.99
C VAL A 124 -22.15 -35.84 -30.71
N ASP A 125 -21.30 -36.85 -30.52
CA ASP A 125 -20.44 -36.94 -29.34
C ASP A 125 -19.34 -35.84 -29.36
N GLU A 126 -18.75 -35.53 -30.52
CA GLU A 126 -17.79 -34.43 -30.67
C GLU A 126 -18.43 -33.05 -30.44
N ILE A 127 -19.65 -32.85 -30.94
CA ILE A 127 -20.40 -31.60 -30.72
C ILE A 127 -20.74 -31.46 -29.24
N SER A 128 -21.12 -32.54 -28.56
CA SER A 128 -21.43 -32.52 -27.13
C SER A 128 -20.22 -32.18 -26.25
N ALA A 129 -19.01 -32.51 -26.70
CA ALA A 129 -17.78 -32.15 -26.00
C ALA A 129 -17.44 -30.65 -26.11
N GLN A 130 -17.90 -29.99 -27.19
CA GLN A 130 -17.59 -28.58 -27.49
C GLN A 130 -18.74 -27.60 -27.22
N VAL A 131 -19.98 -28.09 -27.16
CA VAL A 131 -21.20 -27.31 -26.91
C VAL A 131 -21.99 -27.97 -25.79
N ASP A 132 -22.19 -27.21 -24.71
CA ASP A 132 -23.01 -27.60 -23.57
C ASP A 132 -24.51 -27.48 -23.91
N LEU A 133 -25.01 -28.47 -24.64
CA LEU A 133 -26.41 -28.70 -25.01
C LEU A 133 -26.79 -30.16 -24.70
N PRO A 134 -28.05 -30.43 -24.32
CA PRO A 134 -28.50 -31.79 -24.07
C PRO A 134 -28.42 -32.63 -25.35
N ARG A 135 -28.01 -33.89 -25.20
CA ARG A 135 -27.77 -34.82 -26.32
C ARG A 135 -28.96 -34.93 -27.27
N GLU A 136 -30.18 -34.98 -26.74
CA GLU A 136 -31.42 -35.06 -27.51
C GLU A 136 -31.58 -33.90 -28.51
N GLN A 137 -31.20 -32.69 -28.10
CA GLN A 137 -31.28 -31.51 -28.97
C GLN A 137 -30.17 -31.53 -30.03
N LEU A 138 -28.98 -32.01 -29.67
CA LEU A 138 -27.87 -32.16 -30.62
C LEU A 138 -28.21 -33.20 -31.71
N GLU A 139 -28.85 -34.30 -31.34
CA GLU A 139 -29.31 -35.32 -32.29
C GLU A 139 -30.36 -34.74 -33.26
N LEU A 140 -31.28 -33.92 -32.76
CA LEU A 140 -32.27 -33.23 -33.59
C LEU A 140 -31.59 -32.26 -34.57
N ILE A 141 -30.67 -31.42 -34.09
CA ILE A 141 -29.95 -30.44 -34.94
C ILE A 141 -29.11 -31.16 -35.99
N ALA A 142 -28.40 -32.21 -35.61
CA ALA A 142 -27.60 -33.01 -36.53
C ALA A 142 -28.45 -33.70 -37.60
N LYS A 143 -29.63 -34.23 -37.22
CA LYS A 143 -30.56 -34.86 -38.16
C LYS A 143 -31.17 -33.83 -39.12
N VAL A 144 -31.71 -32.73 -38.60
CA VAL A 144 -32.33 -31.67 -39.41
C VAL A 144 -31.34 -31.05 -40.39
N ASN A 145 -30.11 -30.78 -39.95
CA ASN A 145 -29.09 -30.21 -40.85
C ASN A 145 -28.62 -31.20 -41.91
N ARG A 146 -28.50 -32.51 -41.60
CA ARG A 146 -28.15 -33.52 -42.60
C ARG A 146 -29.26 -33.73 -43.64
N ASP A 147 -30.52 -33.72 -43.19
CA ASP A 147 -31.66 -34.01 -44.04
C ASP A 147 -32.03 -32.82 -44.95
N GLN A 148 -31.83 -31.58 -44.50
CA GLN A 148 -32.33 -30.38 -45.19
C GLN A 148 -31.23 -29.41 -45.64
N LEU A 149 -29.96 -29.59 -45.23
CA LEU A 149 -28.82 -28.71 -45.57
C LEU A 149 -29.10 -27.20 -45.36
N MET A 150 -29.93 -26.86 -44.37
CA MET A 150 -30.48 -25.50 -44.20
C MET A 150 -29.56 -24.49 -43.50
N PHE A 151 -28.30 -24.85 -43.20
CA PHE A 151 -27.43 -23.95 -42.47
C PHE A 151 -26.75 -22.94 -43.41
N ASP A 152 -27.34 -21.75 -43.50
CA ASP A 152 -26.77 -20.61 -44.24
C ASP A 152 -26.01 -19.68 -43.29
N GLU A 153 -24.69 -19.60 -43.42
CA GLU A 153 -23.86 -18.70 -42.61
C GLU A 153 -24.14 -17.21 -42.87
N GLU A 154 -24.61 -16.90 -44.07
CA GLU A 154 -24.88 -15.54 -44.50
C GLU A 154 -26.16 -14.98 -43.87
N ALA A 155 -27.15 -15.83 -43.59
CA ALA A 155 -28.42 -15.45 -42.96
C ALA A 155 -28.30 -15.16 -41.45
N LEU A 156 -27.15 -15.45 -40.84
CA LEU A 156 -26.95 -15.20 -39.41
C LEU A 156 -26.83 -13.69 -39.10
N PRO A 157 -27.46 -13.22 -38.01
CA PRO A 157 -27.23 -11.87 -37.50
C PRO A 157 -25.76 -11.60 -37.16
N GLU A 158 -25.31 -10.34 -37.29
CA GLU A 158 -23.91 -9.95 -37.10
C GLU A 158 -23.33 -10.30 -35.72
N TRP A 159 -24.16 -10.30 -34.68
CA TRP A 159 -23.74 -10.64 -33.32
C TRP A 159 -23.37 -12.13 -33.16
N ALA A 160 -23.98 -13.02 -33.96
CA ALA A 160 -23.66 -14.45 -33.98
C ALA A 160 -22.49 -14.79 -34.92
N LYS A 161 -22.20 -13.92 -35.90
CA LYS A 161 -21.06 -14.06 -36.83
C LYS A 161 -19.71 -13.78 -36.15
N LYS A 162 -19.68 -12.93 -35.13
CA LYS A 162 -18.50 -12.76 -34.26
C LYS A 162 -18.37 -13.98 -33.36
N THR A 163 -17.68 -15.01 -33.83
CA THR A 163 -17.25 -16.13 -33.00
C THR A 163 -16.36 -15.59 -31.89
N VAL A 164 -16.91 -15.46 -30.68
CA VAL A 164 -16.11 -15.20 -29.49
C VAL A 164 -15.22 -16.43 -29.31
N PRO A 165 -13.88 -16.30 -29.37
CA PRO A 165 -12.99 -17.42 -29.09
C PRO A 165 -13.19 -17.85 -27.63
N GLU A 166 -13.91 -18.94 -27.44
CA GLU A 166 -14.24 -19.55 -26.16
C GLU A 166 -13.05 -20.41 -25.71
N THR A 167 -11.95 -19.77 -25.29
CA THR A 167 -10.88 -20.40 -24.50
C THR A 167 -10.03 -19.32 -23.82
N ALA A 168 -10.58 -18.69 -22.78
CA ALA A 168 -9.80 -18.27 -21.63
C ALA A 168 -10.74 -18.07 -20.42
N PRO A 169 -10.47 -18.69 -19.26
CA PRO A 169 -11.20 -18.37 -18.06
C PRO A 169 -10.98 -16.89 -17.74
N GLN A 170 -12.08 -16.24 -17.35
CA GLN A 170 -12.19 -14.84 -16.96
C GLN A 170 -11.10 -14.45 -15.94
N LYS A 171 -9.94 -14.01 -16.42
CA LYS A 171 -9.17 -12.99 -15.72
C LYS A 171 -9.74 -11.66 -16.20
N ALA A 172 -10.37 -10.96 -15.27
CA ALA A 172 -10.82 -9.58 -15.39
C ALA A 172 -9.69 -8.73 -15.98
N THR A 173 -9.64 -8.66 -17.30
CA THR A 173 -8.84 -7.70 -18.03
C THR A 173 -9.88 -6.78 -18.62
N THR A 174 -10.13 -5.72 -17.84
CA THR A 174 -10.74 -4.46 -18.26
C THR A 174 -10.62 -4.25 -19.76
N SER A 175 -11.66 -4.64 -20.49
CA SER A 175 -11.86 -4.24 -21.87
C SER A 175 -12.27 -2.78 -21.88
N SER A 176 -11.28 -1.90 -21.73
CA SER A 176 -11.39 -0.50 -22.11
C SER A 176 -11.50 -0.42 -23.63
N SER A 177 -12.71 -0.45 -24.17
CA SER A 177 -12.92 0.02 -25.54
C SER A 177 -14.38 0.35 -25.80
N LYS A 178 -14.61 1.59 -26.26
CA LYS A 178 -15.74 2.06 -27.07
C LYS A 178 -16.96 2.72 -26.41
N TYR A 179 -16.81 3.36 -25.25
CA TYR A 179 -17.73 4.44 -24.85
C TYR A 179 -16.96 5.60 -24.22
N SER A 180 -16.18 6.32 -25.04
CA SER A 180 -15.57 7.60 -24.70
C SER A 180 -15.87 8.60 -25.81
N ASN A 181 -17.11 9.08 -25.85
CA ASN A 181 -17.56 10.21 -26.69
C ASN A 181 -18.41 11.18 -25.85
N PHE A 182 -18.18 11.26 -24.54
CA PHE A 182 -18.85 12.24 -23.71
C PHE A 182 -17.85 12.84 -22.71
N VAL A 183 -17.62 14.14 -22.86
CA VAL A 183 -16.73 15.04 -22.10
C VAL A 183 -15.24 14.95 -22.52
N GLU A 184 -14.93 15.61 -23.64
CA GLU A 184 -13.62 16.25 -23.85
C GLU A 184 -13.55 17.50 -22.96
N ASP A 185 -13.26 17.30 -21.68
CA ASP A 185 -12.52 18.30 -20.91
C ASP A 185 -11.07 17.83 -20.88
N GLU A 186 -10.19 18.71 -21.34
CA GLU A 186 -8.77 18.49 -21.57
C GLU A 186 -8.07 17.90 -20.34
N ILE A 187 -7.89 16.57 -20.32
CA ILE A 187 -6.78 15.98 -19.58
C ILE A 187 -5.54 16.31 -20.41
N PRO A 188 -4.60 17.13 -19.91
CA PRO A 188 -3.37 17.40 -20.63
C PRO A 188 -2.70 16.05 -20.89
N ARG A 189 -2.65 15.64 -22.16
CA ARG A 189 -1.84 14.52 -22.57
C ARG A 189 -0.41 14.99 -22.44
N GLU A 190 0.16 14.84 -21.24
CA GLU A 190 1.60 14.97 -21.02
C GLU A 190 2.26 14.09 -22.09
N SER A 191 2.94 14.74 -23.04
CA SER A 191 3.51 14.04 -24.18
C SER A 191 4.49 13.00 -23.66
N LEU A 192 4.51 11.82 -24.24
CA LEU A 192 5.49 10.77 -23.89
C LEU A 192 6.93 11.30 -23.92
N GLU A 193 7.20 12.33 -24.73
CA GLU A 193 8.47 13.07 -24.75
C GLU A 193 8.80 13.79 -23.43
N THR A 194 7.81 14.38 -22.74
CA THR A 194 8.04 15.01 -21.42
C THR A 194 8.38 13.99 -20.36
N LEU A 195 7.85 12.76 -20.47
CA LEU A 195 8.10 11.68 -19.54
C LEU A 195 9.51 11.07 -19.73
N ASP A 196 9.98 10.99 -20.98
CA ASP A 196 11.36 10.62 -21.29
C ASP A 196 12.36 11.70 -20.84
N GLN A 197 12.03 12.99 -21.03
CA GLN A 197 12.85 14.09 -20.50
C GLN A 197 12.89 14.10 -18.98
N LEU A 198 11.77 13.78 -18.30
CA LEU A 198 11.72 13.67 -16.85
C LEU A 198 12.56 12.48 -16.36
N SER A 199 12.50 11.34 -17.05
CA SER A 199 13.31 10.15 -16.78
C SER A 199 14.81 10.45 -16.92
N GLN A 200 15.20 11.21 -17.95
CA GLN A 200 16.60 11.63 -18.15
C GLN A 200 17.05 12.60 -17.04
N LYS A 201 16.25 13.62 -16.72
CA LYS A 201 16.55 14.56 -15.62
C LYS A 201 16.64 13.86 -14.27
N PHE A 202 15.79 12.86 -14.02
CA PHE A 202 15.84 12.07 -12.80
C PHE A 202 17.12 11.23 -12.72
N LYS A 203 17.51 10.57 -13.82
CA LYS A 203 18.78 9.83 -13.89
C LYS A 203 20.00 10.74 -13.69
N GLU A 204 19.96 11.94 -14.26
CA GLU A 204 21.03 12.93 -14.11
C GLU A 204 21.13 13.43 -12.66
N ALA A 205 20.00 13.72 -12.02
CA ALA A 205 19.97 14.10 -10.60
C ALA A 205 20.44 12.97 -9.66
N CYS A 206 20.10 11.71 -9.93
CA CYS A 206 20.62 10.58 -9.16
C CYS A 206 22.14 10.45 -9.32
N LYS A 207 22.66 10.69 -10.53
CA LYS A 207 24.09 10.63 -10.80
C LYS A 207 24.85 11.79 -10.15
N GLU A 208 24.28 13.00 -10.17
CA GLU A 208 24.84 14.16 -9.46
C GLU A 208 24.83 13.96 -7.95
N PHE A 209 23.80 13.31 -7.39
CA PHE A 209 23.76 12.94 -5.98
C PHE A 209 24.85 11.91 -5.61
N ASP A 210 25.06 10.90 -6.45
CA ASP A 210 26.13 9.92 -6.23
C ASP A 210 27.52 10.57 -6.36
N ASP A 211 27.74 11.41 -7.38
CA ASP A 211 29.02 12.10 -7.61
C ASP A 211 29.33 13.15 -6.52
N SER A 212 28.31 13.85 -5.99
CA SER A 212 28.47 14.80 -4.88
C SER A 212 28.68 14.14 -3.51
N HIS A 213 28.47 12.82 -3.41
CA HIS A 213 28.77 12.02 -2.22
C HIS A 213 30.09 11.22 -2.32
N VAL A 214 30.94 11.49 -3.33
CA VAL A 214 32.31 10.96 -3.41
C VAL A 214 33.33 11.83 -2.64
N GLU A 215 32.94 12.98 -2.08
CA GLU A 215 33.75 13.60 -1.02
C GLU A 215 33.63 12.77 0.26
N GLU A 216 34.79 12.30 0.74
CA GLU A 216 34.97 11.29 1.79
C GLU A 216 33.88 11.32 2.87
N PRO A 217 33.28 10.16 3.22
CA PRO A 217 32.35 10.11 4.33
C PRO A 217 33.06 10.68 5.56
N PRO A 218 32.47 11.64 6.29
CA PRO A 218 33.10 12.15 7.49
C PRO A 218 33.37 10.95 8.39
N LYS A 219 34.65 10.73 8.72
CA LYS A 219 35.11 9.75 9.71
C LYS A 219 34.54 10.12 11.09
N TYR A 220 33.24 10.01 11.27
CA TYR A 220 32.63 9.92 12.58
C TYR A 220 32.91 8.53 13.10
N ARG A 221 34.02 8.47 13.84
CA ARG A 221 34.34 7.53 14.91
C ARG A 221 33.10 6.78 15.42
N THR A 222 32.86 5.61 14.85
CA THR A 222 31.98 4.59 15.39
C THR A 222 32.66 3.97 16.61
N GLU A 223 32.30 4.46 17.78
CA GLU A 223 32.13 3.58 18.93
C GLU A 223 30.66 3.72 19.34
N PRO A 224 29.80 2.72 19.08
CA PRO A 224 28.43 2.77 19.56
C PRO A 224 28.50 2.87 21.09
N SER A 225 28.04 3.99 21.63
CA SER A 225 27.85 4.13 23.06
C SER A 225 27.04 2.93 23.56
N LYS A 226 27.40 2.34 24.71
CA LYS A 226 26.67 1.22 25.32
C LYS A 226 25.17 1.49 25.45
N THR A 227 24.75 2.76 25.47
CA THR A 227 23.34 3.17 25.42
C THR A 227 22.65 2.92 24.09
N THR A 228 23.31 3.07 22.93
CA THR A 228 22.68 2.81 21.62
C THR A 228 22.52 1.32 21.35
N GLU A 229 23.43 0.47 21.84
CA GLU A 229 23.25 -0.99 21.79
C GLU A 229 22.13 -1.48 22.73
N ALA A 230 22.01 -0.88 23.92
CA ALA A 230 20.92 -1.16 24.84
C ALA A 230 19.56 -0.75 24.25
N LEU A 231 19.49 0.41 23.58
CA LEU A 231 18.27 0.87 22.90
C LEU A 231 17.88 -0.05 21.75
N ARG A 232 18.87 -0.51 20.97
CA ARG A 232 18.65 -1.45 19.87
C ARG A 232 18.15 -2.81 20.37
N ARG A 233 18.75 -3.37 21.44
CA ARG A 233 18.25 -4.61 22.06
C ARG A 233 16.85 -4.44 22.66
N ALA A 234 16.54 -3.28 23.24
CA ALA A 234 15.21 -2.98 23.75
C ALA A 234 14.17 -2.92 22.62
N ALA A 235 14.51 -2.28 21.49
CA ALA A 235 13.66 -2.20 20.31
C ALA A 235 13.43 -3.58 19.66
N GLU A 236 14.48 -4.39 19.52
CA GLU A 236 14.37 -5.77 18.99
C GLU A 236 13.54 -6.67 19.94
N GLY A 237 13.68 -6.49 21.26
CA GLY A 237 12.87 -7.19 22.25
C GLY A 237 11.39 -6.80 22.24
N PHE A 238 11.08 -5.52 22.00
CA PHE A 238 9.71 -5.04 21.87
C PHE A 238 9.06 -5.54 20.57
N GLY A 239 9.79 -5.51 19.45
CA GLY A 239 9.33 -6.03 18.17
C GLY A 239 8.94 -7.51 18.23
N LYS A 240 9.74 -8.34 18.90
CA LYS A 240 9.41 -9.77 19.09
C LYS A 240 8.15 -9.97 19.94
N LYS A 241 8.01 -9.26 21.06
CA LYS A 241 6.81 -9.35 21.91
C LYS A 241 5.54 -8.90 21.19
N LEU A 242 5.65 -7.92 20.30
CA LEU A 242 4.53 -7.41 19.52
C LEU A 242 4.15 -8.39 18.41
N ALA A 243 5.13 -9.02 17.76
CA ALA A 243 4.91 -10.09 16.80
C ALA A 243 4.26 -11.32 17.44
N ASP A 244 4.72 -11.73 18.63
CA ASP A 244 4.15 -12.85 19.40
C ASP A 244 2.73 -12.55 19.92
N SER A 245 2.44 -11.30 20.28
CA SER A 245 1.08 -10.89 20.66
C SER A 245 0.14 -10.83 19.46
N ALA A 246 0.65 -10.40 18.29
CA ALA A 246 -0.14 -10.35 17.07
C ALA A 246 -0.46 -11.75 16.52
N SER A 247 0.48 -12.69 16.59
CA SER A 247 0.23 -14.08 16.20
C SER A 247 -0.82 -14.74 17.11
N HIS A 248 -0.74 -14.54 18.42
CA HIS A 248 -1.73 -15.07 19.36
C HIS A 248 -3.14 -14.48 19.18
N LEU A 249 -3.27 -13.24 18.71
CA LEU A 249 -4.57 -12.62 18.39
C LEU A 249 -5.17 -13.11 17.07
N LEU A 250 -4.34 -13.58 16.14
CA LEU A 250 -4.77 -14.03 14.82
C LEU A 250 -5.08 -15.54 14.76
N GLU A 251 -4.53 -16.34 15.67
CA GLU A 251 -4.84 -17.77 15.78
C GLU A 251 -6.31 -18.11 16.09
N PRO A 252 -7.01 -17.46 17.06
CA PRO A 252 -8.41 -17.83 17.36
C PRO A 252 -9.36 -17.52 16.19
N LYS A 253 -9.07 -16.50 15.37
CA LYS A 253 -9.89 -16.17 14.18
C LYS A 253 -9.74 -17.17 13.05
N LYS A 254 -8.57 -17.81 12.89
CA LYS A 254 -8.38 -18.84 11.86
C LYS A 254 -9.18 -20.12 12.17
N GLU A 255 -9.35 -20.47 13.44
CA GLU A 255 -10.17 -21.62 13.83
C GLU A 255 -11.67 -21.36 13.67
N GLU A 256 -12.15 -20.15 13.93
CA GLU A 256 -13.55 -19.77 13.65
C GLU A 256 -13.88 -19.79 12.15
N ILE A 257 -12.99 -19.29 11.30
CA ILE A 257 -13.17 -19.31 9.83
C ILE A 257 -13.19 -20.76 9.32
N LYS A 258 -12.33 -21.64 9.86
CA LYS A 258 -12.30 -23.05 9.47
C LYS A 258 -13.56 -23.82 9.91
N ARG A 259 -14.21 -23.42 11.00
CA ARG A 259 -15.52 -23.95 11.41
C ARG A 259 -16.68 -23.44 10.57
N MET A 260 -16.57 -22.26 9.97
CA MET A 260 -17.58 -21.73 9.05
C MET A 260 -17.50 -22.36 7.65
N GLU A 261 -16.33 -22.84 7.22
CA GLU A 261 -16.13 -23.49 5.91
C GLU A 261 -16.48 -24.98 5.88
N GLU A 262 -16.83 -25.63 7.01
CA GLU A 262 -17.33 -27.01 6.95
C GLU A 262 -18.75 -27.03 6.34
N PRO A 263 -18.94 -27.66 5.17
CA PRO A 263 -20.25 -27.72 4.53
C PRO A 263 -21.18 -28.55 5.41
N LYS A 264 -22.20 -27.91 5.99
CA LYS A 264 -23.32 -28.57 6.65
C LYS A 264 -23.93 -29.58 5.66
N LYS A 265 -23.64 -30.87 5.88
CA LYS A 265 -24.25 -31.97 5.13
C LYS A 265 -25.77 -31.82 5.21
N ALA A 266 -26.41 -31.61 4.07
CA ALA A 266 -27.85 -31.47 3.95
C ALA A 266 -28.55 -32.69 4.59
N PRO A 267 -29.64 -32.49 5.35
CA PRO A 267 -30.40 -33.59 5.91
C PRO A 267 -30.94 -34.47 4.79
N LYS A 268 -30.69 -35.78 4.88
CA LYS A 268 -31.22 -36.77 3.94
C LYS A 268 -32.74 -36.67 3.92
N ASN A 269 -33.30 -36.29 2.78
CA ASN A 269 -34.74 -36.31 2.50
C ASN A 269 -35.35 -37.66 2.91
N GLN A 270 -36.09 -37.69 4.01
CA GLN A 270 -37.00 -38.78 4.33
C GLN A 270 -38.25 -38.61 3.46
N ILE A 271 -38.33 -39.41 2.41
CA ILE A 271 -39.52 -39.53 1.58
C ILE A 271 -40.59 -40.24 2.44
N GLN A 272 -41.54 -39.48 2.98
CA GLN A 272 -42.75 -40.05 3.57
C GLN A 272 -43.59 -40.70 2.46
N LYS A 273 -43.71 -42.03 2.49
CA LYS A 273 -44.68 -42.76 1.67
C LYS A 273 -46.08 -42.45 2.18
N VAL A 274 -46.84 -41.67 1.43
CA VAL A 274 -48.28 -41.47 1.65
C VAL A 274 -48.99 -42.76 1.23
N GLN A 275 -49.59 -43.47 2.19
CA GLN A 275 -50.51 -44.58 1.90
C GLN A 275 -51.89 -44.02 1.58
N PHE A 276 -52.41 -44.32 0.40
CA PHE A 276 -53.80 -44.05 0.05
C PHE A 276 -54.70 -45.19 0.54
N PRO A 277 -55.83 -44.91 1.19
CA PRO A 277 -56.81 -45.93 1.54
C PRO A 277 -57.47 -46.46 0.26
N LYS A 278 -57.54 -47.79 0.16
CA LYS A 278 -58.25 -48.48 -0.93
C LYS A 278 -59.76 -48.19 -0.81
N ILE A 279 -60.34 -47.76 -1.93
CA ILE A 279 -61.78 -47.74 -2.18
C ILE A 279 -62.16 -49.09 -2.81
#